data_AF-A0A170U6N6-F1
#
_entry.id   AF-A0A170U6N6-F1
#
_cell.length_a   1.000
_cell.length_b   1.000
_cell.length_c   1.000
_cell.angle_alpha   90.00
_cell.angle_beta   90.00
_cell.angle_gamma   90.00
#
_symmetry.space_group_name_H-M   'P 1'
#
loop_
_entity.id
_entity.type
_entity.pdbx_description
1 polymer ?
#
loop_
_entity_poly.entity_id
_entity_poly.type
_entity_poly.pdbx_seq_one_letter_code
_entity_poly.pdbx_strand_id
1 'polypeptide(L)'
;MSTTCTAAAVITRPSSGLALDLPVRLLRQEFGQGRVVRFEEVDFPATLTHGPTRRFLRDTGLPEDGFLLHLDTEVSLPTLAEFYAEEQPDACPPPALPPRADRLIRLGRLVDGNSLLVDGTTGRVGLWDESRAAVSPLAKDVSVLTLTLWLLHRSLRGGVTKISPVYTSLQVCPCGVRSDPGAPASCHMGTVPGMLPEWCCLTCGFHREAARSRRLRTG
;
A
#
# COMPACT_ATOMS: atom_id res chain seq x y z
N MET A 1 30.54 -8.83 -27.79
CA MET A 1 30.26 -7.40 -27.53
C MET A 1 29.52 -7.34 -26.21
N SER A 2 30.19 -6.87 -25.17
CA SER A 2 29.78 -7.00 -23.77
C SER A 2 28.78 -5.91 -23.38
N THR A 3 27.52 -6.29 -23.16
CA THR A 3 26.44 -5.40 -22.69
C THR A 3 26.33 -5.48 -21.16
N THR A 4 27.37 -5.04 -20.43
CA THR A 4 27.35 -5.12 -18.95
C THR A 4 27.85 -3.85 -18.26
N CYS A 5 27.80 -2.70 -18.94
CA CYS A 5 28.41 -1.47 -18.43
C CYS A 5 27.47 -0.24 -18.55
N THR A 6 26.32 -0.18 -17.86
CA THR A 6 25.50 1.05 -17.91
C THR A 6 24.61 1.39 -16.70
N ALA A 7 24.63 0.65 -15.58
CA ALA A 7 23.78 1.02 -14.44
C ALA A 7 24.50 1.92 -13.41
N ALA A 8 25.80 1.70 -13.17
CA ALA A 8 26.51 2.34 -12.05
C ALA A 8 26.97 3.79 -12.31
N ALA A 9 26.94 4.28 -13.56
CA ALA A 9 27.57 5.56 -13.93
C ALA A 9 26.63 6.79 -13.87
N VAL A 10 25.45 6.69 -13.26
CA VAL A 10 24.41 7.74 -13.43
C VAL A 10 23.68 8.13 -12.13
N ILE A 11 24.29 7.87 -10.98
CA ILE A 11 23.86 8.53 -9.74
C ILE A 11 24.83 9.70 -9.56
N THR A 12 24.40 10.89 -9.97
CA THR A 12 25.25 12.09 -9.94
C THR A 12 25.15 12.80 -8.60
N ARG A 13 26.09 13.73 -8.36
CA ARG A 13 25.98 14.65 -7.23
C ARG A 13 24.65 15.39 -7.28
N PRO A 14 23.98 15.58 -6.13
CA PRO A 14 22.65 16.16 -6.09
C PRO A 14 22.66 17.65 -6.46
N SER A 15 21.87 18.00 -7.46
CA SER A 15 21.53 19.36 -7.87
C SER A 15 20.04 19.66 -7.69
N SER A 16 19.21 18.62 -7.52
CA SER A 16 17.77 18.74 -7.36
C SER A 16 17.29 19.16 -5.96
N GLY A 17 18.18 19.17 -4.96
CA GLY A 17 17.81 19.34 -3.55
C GLY A 17 17.38 18.04 -2.85
N LEU A 18 17.37 16.91 -3.56
CA LEU A 18 17.25 15.57 -2.98
C LEU A 18 18.64 14.97 -2.71
N ALA A 19 18.70 13.83 -2.02
CA ALA A 19 19.95 13.14 -1.76
C ALA A 19 20.62 12.61 -3.04
N LEU A 20 19.82 12.21 -4.04
CA LEU A 20 20.28 11.60 -5.28
C LEU A 20 19.54 12.18 -6.49
N ASP A 21 20.28 12.46 -7.56
CA ASP A 21 19.69 12.75 -8.86
C ASP A 21 19.55 11.44 -9.63
N LEU A 22 18.33 10.88 -9.64
CA LEU A 22 18.04 9.62 -10.32
C LEU A 22 17.55 9.87 -11.76
N PRO A 23 18.21 9.27 -12.77
CA PRO A 23 17.82 9.44 -14.16
C PRO A 23 16.55 8.64 -14.47
N VAL A 24 15.55 9.32 -14.99
CA VAL A 24 14.26 8.74 -15.42
C VAL A 24 14.42 7.49 -16.32
N ARG A 25 15.40 7.53 -17.23
CA ARG A 25 15.66 6.42 -18.17
C ARG A 25 16.03 5.12 -17.46
N LEU A 26 16.74 5.20 -16.33
CA LEU A 26 17.16 4.03 -15.55
C LEU A 26 15.93 3.31 -15.01
N LEU A 27 15.01 4.05 -14.38
CA LEU A 27 13.79 3.47 -13.83
C LEU A 27 12.92 2.85 -14.93
N ARG A 28 12.74 3.53 -16.07
CA ARG A 28 11.96 2.99 -17.20
C ARG A 28 12.57 1.73 -17.82
N GLN A 29 13.89 1.66 -17.92
CA GLN A 29 14.58 0.47 -18.44
C GLN A 29 14.47 -0.71 -17.47
N GLU A 30 14.56 -0.45 -16.17
CA GLU A 30 14.64 -1.49 -15.16
C GLU A 30 13.27 -2.01 -14.75
N PHE A 31 12.27 -1.14 -14.61
CA PHE A 31 10.91 -1.50 -14.19
C PHE A 31 9.95 -1.71 -15.36
N GLY A 32 10.23 -1.10 -16.52
CA GLY A 32 9.30 -1.03 -17.66
C GLY A 32 8.44 0.23 -17.64
N GLN A 33 7.86 0.61 -18.78
CA GLN A 33 7.16 1.89 -18.94
C GLN A 33 5.86 2.01 -18.14
N GLY A 34 5.21 0.89 -17.78
CA GLY A 34 3.94 0.87 -17.03
C GLY A 34 4.09 0.63 -15.53
N ARG A 35 5.32 0.71 -15.00
CA ARG A 35 5.64 0.38 -13.60
C ARG A 35 6.38 1.49 -12.87
N VAL A 36 6.35 2.69 -13.44
CA VAL A 36 6.83 3.91 -12.80
C VAL A 36 5.64 4.86 -12.79
N VAL A 37 5.08 5.05 -11.61
CA VAL A 37 3.94 5.92 -11.36
C VAL A 37 4.42 7.34 -11.21
N ARG A 38 3.71 8.27 -11.85
CA ARG A 38 3.90 9.70 -11.70
C ARG A 38 2.60 10.33 -11.26
N PHE A 39 2.74 11.40 -10.51
CA PHE A 39 1.62 12.18 -10.00
C PHE A 39 1.55 13.48 -10.77
N GLU A 40 0.33 13.92 -11.06
CA GLU A 40 0.09 15.23 -11.65
C GLU A 40 0.09 16.31 -10.57
N GLU A 41 0.29 17.57 -10.97
CA GLU A 41 0.35 18.68 -10.01
C GLU A 41 -0.95 18.82 -9.20
N VAL A 42 -2.08 18.43 -9.80
CA VAL A 42 -3.41 18.42 -9.18
C VAL A 42 -3.57 17.33 -8.11
N ASP A 43 -2.75 16.28 -8.17
CA ASP A 43 -2.80 15.17 -7.20
C ASP A 43 -2.08 15.54 -5.90
N PHE A 44 -1.28 16.62 -5.91
CA PHE A 44 -0.51 17.01 -4.74
C PHE A 44 -1.33 17.88 -3.78
N PRO A 45 -1.43 17.50 -2.50
CA PRO A 45 -2.05 18.35 -1.49
C PRO A 45 -1.23 19.63 -1.30
N ALA A 46 -1.89 20.69 -0.83
CA ALA A 46 -1.25 21.97 -0.54
C ALA A 46 -0.16 21.85 0.54
N THR A 47 -0.25 20.83 1.39
CA THR A 47 0.73 20.54 2.46
C THR A 47 2.04 19.94 1.94
N LEU A 48 2.08 19.47 0.69
CA LEU A 48 3.32 19.05 0.02
C LEU A 48 4.11 20.27 -0.46
N THR A 49 4.68 21.05 0.45
CA THR A 49 5.43 22.27 0.12
C THR A 49 6.88 22.00 -0.30
N HIS A 50 7.40 20.80 -0.07
CA HIS A 50 8.76 20.43 -0.41
C HIS A 50 8.94 20.30 -1.94
N GLY A 51 9.36 21.39 -2.58
CA GLY A 51 9.53 21.50 -4.03
C GLY A 51 10.34 20.37 -4.68
N PRO A 52 11.49 19.95 -4.12
CA PRO A 52 12.26 18.83 -4.68
C PRO A 52 11.46 17.52 -4.74
N THR A 53 10.66 17.22 -3.71
CA THR A 53 9.83 16.01 -3.68
C THR A 53 8.71 16.09 -4.70
N ARG A 54 7.99 17.22 -4.81
CA ARG A 54 6.96 17.44 -5.85
C ARG A 54 7.51 17.17 -7.24
N ARG A 55 8.64 17.81 -7.55
CA ARG A 55 9.30 17.68 -8.86
C ARG A 55 9.67 16.23 -9.14
N PHE A 56 10.21 15.51 -8.16
CA PHE A 56 10.58 14.12 -8.34
C PHE A 56 9.37 13.22 -8.60
N LEU A 57 8.30 13.36 -7.82
CA LEU A 57 7.08 12.55 -7.98
C LEU A 57 6.39 12.79 -9.33
N ARG A 58 6.45 14.02 -9.86
CA ARG A 58 5.88 14.38 -11.15
C ARG A 58 6.77 13.98 -12.33
N ASP A 59 8.04 14.37 -12.31
CA ASP A 59 8.91 14.26 -13.48
C ASP A 59 9.56 12.87 -13.57
N THR A 60 10.00 12.33 -12.43
CA THR A 60 10.68 11.03 -12.34
C THR A 60 9.70 9.91 -12.05
N GLY A 61 8.88 10.07 -11.01
CA GLY A 61 7.95 9.08 -10.51
C GLY A 61 8.55 8.08 -9.53
N LEU A 62 7.68 7.25 -8.94
CA LEU A 62 8.04 6.15 -8.07
C LEU A 62 7.85 4.81 -8.78
N PRO A 63 8.78 3.86 -8.62
CA PRO A 63 8.56 2.51 -9.12
C PRO A 63 7.47 1.83 -8.31
N GLU A 64 6.47 1.29 -9.02
CA GLU A 64 5.47 0.40 -8.47
C GLU A 64 5.72 -1.00 -9.04
N ASP A 65 5.85 -1.98 -8.16
CA ASP A 65 6.09 -3.36 -8.55
C ASP A 65 4.94 -4.32 -8.25
N GLY A 66 3.92 -3.83 -7.55
CA GLY A 66 2.78 -4.63 -7.09
C GLY A 66 3.17 -5.74 -6.11
N PHE A 67 4.45 -5.87 -5.75
CA PHE A 67 4.98 -6.93 -4.90
C PHE A 67 5.56 -6.41 -3.58
N LEU A 68 6.08 -5.19 -3.53
CA LEU A 68 6.61 -4.56 -2.32
C LEU A 68 5.78 -3.35 -1.93
N LEU A 69 5.36 -2.56 -2.92
CA LEU A 69 4.67 -1.29 -2.74
C LEU A 69 3.47 -1.21 -3.68
N HIS A 70 2.34 -0.81 -3.13
CA HIS A 70 1.17 -0.38 -3.88
C HIS A 70 0.97 1.12 -3.63
N LEU A 71 0.91 1.92 -4.70
CA LEU A 71 0.79 3.37 -4.60
C LEU A 71 -0.68 3.79 -4.69
N ASP A 72 -1.05 4.82 -3.94
CA ASP A 72 -2.39 5.41 -3.98
C ASP A 72 -2.49 6.32 -5.21
N THR A 73 -2.91 5.77 -6.35
CA THR A 73 -2.90 6.47 -7.66
C THR A 73 -4.27 6.85 -8.19
N GLU A 74 -5.34 6.31 -7.59
CA GLU A 74 -6.72 6.53 -8.05
C GLU A 74 -7.35 7.84 -7.53
N VAL A 75 -6.68 8.49 -6.58
CA VAL A 75 -7.14 9.72 -5.92
C VAL A 75 -5.96 10.66 -5.67
N SER A 76 -6.25 11.94 -5.42
CA SER A 76 -5.26 12.89 -4.91
C SER A 76 -4.61 12.34 -3.63
N LEU A 77 -3.30 12.57 -3.48
CA LEU A 77 -2.54 12.02 -2.36
C LEU A 77 -3.06 12.59 -1.02
N PRO A 78 -3.72 11.79 -0.17
CA PRO A 78 -4.27 12.30 1.07
C PRO A 78 -3.17 12.46 2.12
N THR A 79 -3.34 13.42 3.01
CA THR A 79 -2.62 13.42 4.29
C THR A 79 -3.11 12.27 5.16
N LEU A 80 -2.29 11.84 6.12
CA LEU A 80 -2.64 10.76 7.04
C LEU A 80 -3.89 11.13 7.84
N ALA A 81 -4.03 12.41 8.22
CA ALA A 81 -5.23 12.90 8.89
C ALA A 81 -6.48 12.82 8.00
N GLU A 82 -6.39 13.23 6.73
CA GLU A 82 -7.50 13.15 5.77
C GLU A 82 -7.90 11.69 5.52
N PHE A 83 -6.93 10.81 5.30
CA PHE A 83 -7.18 9.38 5.08
C PHE A 83 -8.00 8.76 6.21
N TYR A 84 -7.63 9.01 7.47
CA TYR A 84 -8.37 8.46 8.61
C TYR A 84 -9.71 9.15 8.86
N ALA A 85 -9.84 10.43 8.53
CA ALA A 85 -11.12 11.14 8.62
C ALA A 85 -12.14 10.57 7.61
N GLU A 86 -11.68 10.11 6.44
CA GLU A 86 -12.52 9.50 5.40
C GLU A 86 -12.82 8.02 5.67
N GLU A 87 -11.81 7.23 6.05
CA GLU A 87 -11.96 5.79 6.29
C GLU A 87 -12.74 5.48 7.57
N GLN A 88 -12.61 6.33 8.59
CA GLN A 88 -13.13 6.07 9.93
C GLN A 88 -13.81 7.31 10.56
N PRO A 89 -14.82 7.90 9.90
CA PRO A 89 -15.46 9.14 10.37
C PRO A 89 -16.13 9.00 11.75
N ASP A 90 -16.62 7.80 12.06
CA ASP A 90 -17.38 7.49 13.29
C ASP A 90 -16.56 6.67 14.31
N ALA A 91 -15.24 6.56 14.14
CA ALA A 91 -14.41 5.81 15.08
C ALA A 91 -14.46 6.40 16.49
N CYS A 92 -14.80 5.55 17.46
CA CYS A 92 -14.85 5.89 18.87
C CYS A 92 -14.11 4.82 19.69
N PRO A 93 -12.93 5.14 20.28
CA PRO A 93 -12.24 6.44 20.21
C PRO A 93 -11.67 6.72 18.80
N PRO A 94 -11.39 7.99 18.45
CA PRO A 94 -10.72 8.33 17.21
C PRO A 94 -9.33 7.68 17.14
N PRO A 95 -8.81 7.40 15.92
CA PRO A 95 -7.51 6.79 15.74
C PRO A 95 -6.41 7.65 16.35
N ALA A 96 -5.46 7.01 17.05
CA ALA A 96 -4.32 7.68 17.63
C ALA A 96 -3.31 8.03 16.51
N LEU A 97 -3.43 9.26 15.99
CA LEU A 97 -2.56 9.76 14.93
C LEU A 97 -1.25 10.36 15.48
N PRO A 98 -0.16 10.30 14.73
CA PRO A 98 1.11 10.89 15.15
C PRO A 98 1.02 12.42 15.08
N PRO A 99 1.90 13.14 15.80
CA PRO A 99 2.02 14.58 15.63
C PRO A 99 2.25 14.95 14.17
N ARG A 100 1.60 16.03 13.71
CA ARG A 100 1.69 16.54 12.33
C ARG A 100 1.12 15.60 11.26
N ALA A 101 0.16 14.75 11.60
CA ALA A 101 -0.53 13.89 10.63
C ALA A 101 -1.15 14.66 9.44
N ASP A 102 -1.47 15.95 9.62
CA ASP A 102 -1.89 16.89 8.58
C ASP A 102 -0.81 17.21 7.53
N ARG A 103 0.45 16.83 7.78
CA ARG A 103 1.58 17.07 6.87
C ARG A 103 2.25 15.79 6.39
N LEU A 104 1.81 14.66 6.91
CA LEU A 104 2.31 13.36 6.51
C LEU A 104 1.44 12.86 5.36
N ILE A 105 1.97 12.89 4.15
CA ILE A 105 1.26 12.51 2.94
C ILE A 105 1.42 11.01 2.73
N ARG A 106 0.30 10.32 2.59
CA ARG A 106 0.28 8.89 2.32
C ARG A 106 0.52 8.68 0.83
N LEU A 107 1.58 7.93 0.51
CA LEU A 107 1.92 7.59 -0.88
C LEU A 107 1.36 6.24 -1.31
N GLY A 108 1.11 5.36 -0.34
CA GLY A 108 0.76 3.99 -0.61
C GLY A 108 0.87 3.09 0.61
N ARG A 109 0.88 1.79 0.36
CA ARG A 109 1.00 0.74 1.37
C ARG A 109 2.06 -0.28 0.96
N LEU A 110 2.85 -0.73 1.93
CA LEU A 110 3.75 -1.86 1.78
C LEU A 110 3.02 -3.18 2.00
N VAL A 111 3.61 -4.28 1.52
CA VAL A 111 3.02 -5.64 1.70
C VAL A 111 2.93 -6.14 3.13
N ASP A 112 3.67 -5.54 4.07
CA ASP A 112 3.55 -5.81 5.50
C ASP A 112 2.35 -5.10 6.14
N GLY A 113 1.60 -4.31 5.36
CA GLY A 113 0.45 -3.54 5.80
C GLY A 113 0.78 -2.12 6.23
N ASN A 114 2.06 -1.75 6.39
CA ASN A 114 2.45 -0.41 6.83
C ASN A 114 2.22 0.62 5.73
N SER A 115 1.77 1.82 6.12
CA SER A 115 1.58 2.91 5.15
C SER A 115 2.89 3.64 4.89
N LEU A 116 3.19 3.88 3.62
CA LEU A 116 4.34 4.65 3.20
C LEU A 116 3.99 6.14 3.23
N LEU A 117 4.78 6.91 3.98
CA LEU A 117 4.54 8.33 4.20
C LEU A 117 5.69 9.21 3.70
N VAL A 118 5.34 10.42 3.30
CA VAL A 118 6.26 11.54 3.08
C VAL A 118 5.86 12.72 3.95
N ASP A 119 6.82 13.31 4.67
CA ASP A 119 6.62 14.62 5.29
C ASP A 119 6.60 15.69 4.20
N GLY A 120 5.46 16.37 4.04
CA GLY A 120 5.23 17.35 2.98
C GLY A 120 6.11 18.59 3.06
N THR A 121 6.66 18.91 4.24
CA THR A 121 7.55 20.05 4.43
C THR A 121 9.02 19.73 4.21
N THR A 122 9.46 18.54 4.61
CA THR A 122 10.89 18.17 4.58
C THR A 122 11.25 17.15 3.50
N GLY A 123 10.25 16.49 2.90
CA GLY A 123 10.44 15.43 1.92
C GLY A 123 10.92 14.09 2.51
N ARG A 124 11.04 13.97 3.83
CA ARG A 124 11.50 12.75 4.51
C ARG A 124 10.49 11.62 4.37
N VAL A 125 10.98 10.41 4.17
CA VAL A 125 10.14 9.21 3.98
C VAL A 125 10.13 8.38 5.27
N GLY A 126 8.94 7.94 5.67
CA GLY A 126 8.74 7.08 6.83
C GLY A 126 7.67 6.02 6.61
N LEU A 127 7.57 5.11 7.58
CA LEU A 127 6.52 4.09 7.63
C LEU A 127 5.63 4.33 8.83
N TRP A 128 4.33 4.35 8.59
CA TRP A 128 3.31 4.37 9.61
C TRP A 128 2.91 2.96 10.00
N ASP A 129 3.16 2.65 11.27
CA ASP A 129 2.69 1.45 11.95
C ASP A 129 1.49 1.84 12.81
N GLU A 130 0.30 1.50 12.31
CA GLU A 130 -0.97 1.78 12.97
C GLU A 130 -1.07 1.11 14.35
N SER A 131 -0.51 -0.09 14.50
CA SER A 131 -0.58 -0.85 15.76
C SER A 131 0.21 -0.18 16.89
N ARG A 132 1.26 0.56 16.54
CA ARG A 132 2.13 1.27 17.49
C ARG A 132 1.83 2.76 17.55
N ALA A 133 0.91 3.25 16.73
CA ALA A 133 0.66 4.67 16.53
C ALA A 133 1.97 5.46 16.30
N ALA A 134 2.90 4.90 15.51
CA ALA A 134 4.24 5.44 15.37
C ALA A 134 4.72 5.52 13.91
N VAL A 135 5.48 6.58 13.61
CA VAL A 135 6.19 6.72 12.33
C VAL A 135 7.66 6.35 12.53
N SER A 136 8.12 5.34 11.80
CA SER A 136 9.53 4.97 11.75
C SER A 136 10.22 5.60 10.52
N PRO A 137 11.44 6.15 10.65
CA PRO A 137 12.18 6.67 9.51
C PRO A 137 12.56 5.54 8.54
N LEU A 138 12.31 5.72 7.25
CA LEU A 138 12.65 4.73 6.22
C LEU A 138 13.76 5.19 5.29
N ALA A 139 13.62 6.40 4.74
CA ALA A 139 14.59 6.95 3.80
C ALA A 139 14.72 8.46 4.00
N LYS A 140 15.90 8.99 3.64
CA LYS A 140 16.17 10.43 3.74
C LYS A 140 15.17 11.25 2.93
N ASP A 141 14.83 10.78 1.74
CA ASP A 141 13.83 11.36 0.84
C ASP A 141 13.41 10.34 -0.24
N VAL A 142 12.52 10.75 -1.14
CA VAL A 142 11.96 9.91 -2.22
C VAL A 142 13.00 9.39 -3.22
N SER A 143 14.14 10.07 -3.38
CA SER A 143 15.21 9.62 -4.27
C SER A 143 15.93 8.40 -3.67
N VAL A 144 16.21 8.43 -2.36
CA VAL A 144 16.81 7.30 -1.65
C VAL A 144 15.84 6.12 -1.61
N LEU A 145 14.55 6.37 -1.34
CA LEU A 145 13.53 5.34 -1.40
C LEU A 145 13.52 4.64 -2.77
N THR A 146 13.49 5.42 -3.84
CA THR A 146 13.46 4.90 -5.21
C THR A 146 14.70 4.07 -5.54
N LEU A 147 15.88 4.52 -5.12
CA LEU A 147 17.11 3.75 -5.27
C LEU A 147 17.01 2.41 -4.53
N THR A 148 16.52 2.42 -3.29
CA THR A 148 16.35 1.20 -2.49
C THR A 148 15.39 0.22 -3.16
N LEU A 149 14.25 0.69 -3.64
CA LEU A 149 13.28 -0.14 -4.39
C LEU A 149 13.92 -0.73 -5.66
N TRP A 150 14.73 0.06 -6.38
CA TRP A 150 15.47 -0.44 -7.54
C TRP A 150 16.49 -1.52 -7.17
N LEU A 151 17.28 -1.33 -6.11
CA LEU A 151 18.23 -2.33 -5.63
C LEU A 151 17.55 -3.62 -5.20
N LEU A 152 16.42 -3.52 -4.49
CA LEU A 152 15.61 -4.67 -4.07
C LEU A 152 15.04 -5.42 -5.27
N HIS A 153 14.42 -4.70 -6.21
CA HIS A 153 13.89 -5.28 -7.46
C HIS A 153 14.98 -6.05 -8.22
N ARG A 154 16.20 -5.51 -8.29
CA ARG A 154 17.33 -6.18 -8.96
C ARG A 154 17.80 -7.43 -8.20
N SER A 155 17.80 -7.39 -6.88
CA SER A 155 18.14 -8.55 -6.04
C SER A 155 17.10 -9.66 -6.17
N LEU A 156 15.81 -9.31 -6.18
CA LEU A 156 14.70 -10.28 -6.29
C LEU A 156 14.61 -10.88 -7.69
N ARG A 157 14.96 -10.15 -8.75
CA ARG A 157 15.07 -10.69 -10.12
C ARG A 157 16.13 -11.81 -10.26
N GLY A 158 17.16 -11.81 -9.42
CA GLY A 158 18.25 -12.79 -9.47
C GLY A 158 18.02 -14.07 -8.67
N GLY A 159 16.90 -14.20 -7.92
CA GLY A 159 16.79 -15.24 -6.90
C GLY A 159 15.39 -15.60 -6.42
N VAL A 160 14.32 -15.30 -7.15
CA VAL A 160 12.98 -15.81 -6.83
C VAL A 160 12.58 -16.90 -7.83
N THR A 161 13.15 -18.10 -7.69
CA THR A 161 12.46 -19.32 -8.14
C THR A 161 11.19 -19.45 -7.30
N LYS A 162 10.06 -18.99 -7.86
CA LYS A 162 8.70 -19.28 -7.42
C LYS A 162 8.52 -19.28 -5.90
N ILE A 163 8.54 -18.10 -5.29
CA ILE A 163 7.66 -17.89 -4.14
C ILE A 163 6.27 -17.70 -4.76
N SER A 164 5.53 -18.80 -4.90
CA SER A 164 4.09 -18.73 -5.08
C SER A 164 3.53 -17.76 -4.04
N PRO A 165 2.56 -16.90 -4.39
CA PRO A 165 1.96 -16.03 -3.39
C PRO A 165 1.28 -16.92 -2.34
N VAL A 166 1.95 -17.13 -1.21
CA VAL A 166 1.29 -17.51 0.04
C VAL A 166 0.70 -16.23 0.61
N TYR A 167 -0.23 -15.67 -0.16
CA TYR A 167 -1.28 -14.78 0.30
C TYR A 167 -2.57 -15.23 -0.41
N THR A 168 -2.79 -16.54 -0.45
CA THR A 168 -4.16 -17.03 -0.37
C THR A 168 -4.59 -16.71 1.04
N SER A 169 -5.49 -15.74 1.14
CA SER A 169 -6.44 -15.57 2.24
C SER A 169 -6.53 -16.82 3.12
N LEU A 170 -6.24 -16.66 4.41
CA LEU A 170 -6.82 -17.49 5.44
C LEU A 170 -8.34 -17.23 5.45
N GLN A 171 -9.05 -17.71 4.43
CA GLN A 171 -10.40 -18.23 4.56
C GLN A 171 -10.27 -19.74 4.81
N VAL A 172 -9.56 -20.09 5.87
CA VAL A 172 -9.78 -21.38 6.52
C VAL A 172 -10.87 -21.11 7.54
N CYS A 173 -12.11 -21.46 7.20
CA CYS A 173 -13.14 -21.61 8.22
C CYS A 173 -12.59 -22.57 9.30
N PRO A 174 -12.68 -22.23 10.60
CA PRO A 174 -12.13 -23.05 11.67
C PRO A 174 -12.74 -24.46 11.77
N CYS A 175 -13.76 -24.78 10.96
CA CYS A 175 -14.37 -26.10 10.86
C CYS A 175 -13.70 -27.06 9.86
N GLY A 176 -12.73 -26.62 9.04
CA GLY A 176 -11.93 -27.53 8.19
C GLY A 176 -12.68 -28.23 7.03
N VAL A 177 -13.89 -27.80 6.67
CA VAL A 177 -14.67 -28.43 5.59
C VAL A 177 -14.41 -27.73 4.26
N ARG A 178 -13.95 -28.48 3.24
CA ARG A 178 -13.88 -28.00 1.85
C ARG A 178 -15.29 -27.86 1.29
N SER A 179 -15.63 -26.71 0.73
CA SER A 179 -16.85 -26.53 -0.05
C SER A 179 -16.60 -27.00 -1.49
N ASP A 180 -17.29 -28.06 -1.91
CA ASP A 180 -17.40 -28.43 -3.33
C ASP A 180 -18.40 -27.47 -4.02
N PRO A 181 -18.07 -26.91 -5.20
CA PRO A 181 -18.99 -26.07 -5.95
C PRO A 181 -20.04 -26.95 -6.63
N GLY A 182 -21.14 -27.26 -5.92
CA GLY A 182 -22.28 -27.97 -6.51
C GLY A 182 -23.24 -28.67 -5.54
N ALA A 183 -22.93 -28.75 -4.24
CA ALA A 183 -23.80 -29.40 -3.25
C ALA A 183 -24.55 -28.39 -2.37
N PRO A 184 -25.83 -28.63 -2.00
CA PRO A 184 -26.51 -27.80 -1.01
C PRO A 184 -25.80 -27.95 0.34
N ALA A 185 -25.38 -26.83 0.93
CA ALA A 185 -24.67 -26.80 2.20
C ALA A 185 -25.57 -27.31 3.35
N SER A 186 -25.29 -28.51 3.84
CA SER A 186 -25.77 -28.99 5.14
C SER A 186 -24.63 -28.91 6.15
N CYS A 187 -24.66 -27.87 6.99
CA CYS A 187 -23.77 -27.78 8.14
C CYS A 187 -24.29 -28.69 9.25
N HIS A 188 -23.66 -29.85 9.46
CA HIS A 188 -23.87 -30.62 10.68
C HIS A 188 -23.21 -29.89 11.86
N MET A 189 -24.01 -29.49 12.85
CA MET A 189 -23.55 -28.96 14.13
C MET A 189 -22.76 -30.06 14.86
N GLY A 190 -21.43 -30.05 14.74
CA GLY A 190 -20.54 -30.68 15.69
C GLY A 190 -20.34 -29.70 16.85
N THR A 191 -20.86 -30.04 18.03
CA THR A 191 -20.74 -29.25 19.25
C THR A 191 -19.27 -29.18 19.66
N VAL A 192 -18.62 -28.03 19.46
CA VAL A 192 -17.33 -27.73 20.08
C VAL A 192 -17.62 -27.29 21.52
N PRO A 193 -17.10 -27.96 22.57
CA PRO A 193 -17.33 -27.54 23.94
C PRO A 193 -16.65 -26.20 24.20
N GLY A 194 -17.43 -25.18 24.58
CA GLY A 194 -16.92 -23.89 25.08
C GLY A 194 -17.05 -22.68 24.14
N MET A 195 -17.74 -22.79 23.00
CA MET A 195 -17.95 -21.66 22.09
C MET A 195 -19.44 -21.29 22.01
N LEU A 196 -19.79 -20.06 22.41
CA LEU A 196 -21.16 -19.56 22.35
C LEU A 196 -21.62 -19.41 20.88
N PRO A 197 -22.85 -19.83 20.53
CA PRO A 197 -23.34 -19.94 19.15
C PRO A 197 -23.47 -18.62 18.39
N GLU A 198 -23.39 -17.48 19.09
CA GLU A 198 -23.49 -16.13 18.53
C GLU A 198 -22.23 -15.66 17.78
N TRP A 199 -21.09 -16.35 17.94
CA TRP A 199 -19.83 -15.99 17.26
C TRP A 199 -19.67 -16.61 15.86
N CYS A 200 -20.45 -17.63 15.51
CA CYS A 200 -20.30 -18.33 14.23
C CYS A 200 -20.87 -17.55 13.03
N CYS A 201 -21.79 -16.60 13.27
CA CYS A 201 -22.44 -15.83 12.20
C CYS A 201 -21.69 -14.57 11.76
N LEU A 202 -20.65 -14.12 12.49
CA LEU A 202 -19.95 -12.86 12.19
C LEU A 202 -18.76 -13.01 11.23
N THR A 203 -18.20 -14.22 11.09
CA THR A 203 -17.01 -14.48 10.25
C THR A 203 -17.32 -14.88 8.81
N CYS A 204 -18.58 -15.18 8.47
CA CYS A 204 -19.05 -15.35 7.09
C CYS A 204 -19.83 -14.11 6.62
N GLY A 205 -19.12 -12.98 6.54
CA GLY A 205 -19.64 -11.73 5.98
C GLY A 205 -19.82 -11.81 4.46
N PHE A 206 -20.87 -12.49 4.00
CA PHE A 206 -21.34 -12.41 2.62
C PHE A 206 -22.85 -12.70 2.54
N HIS A 207 -23.69 -11.83 3.11
CA HIS A 207 -25.12 -11.75 2.73
C HIS A 207 -25.88 -10.53 3.29
N ARG A 208 -25.27 -9.33 3.29
CA ARG A 208 -25.98 -8.08 3.61
C ARG A 208 -26.55 -7.38 2.37
N GLU A 209 -27.13 -8.12 1.42
CA GLU A 209 -27.82 -7.48 0.28
C GLU A 209 -29.09 -8.20 -0.21
N ALA A 210 -29.40 -9.40 0.29
CA ALA A 210 -30.60 -10.14 -0.13
C ALA A 210 -31.88 -9.83 0.68
N ALA A 211 -31.81 -9.01 1.73
CA ALA A 211 -32.93 -8.76 2.64
C ALA A 211 -33.78 -7.52 2.29
N ARG A 212 -33.40 -6.71 1.27
CA ARG A 212 -34.15 -5.49 0.90
C ARG A 212 -35.18 -5.69 -0.21
N SER A 213 -35.21 -6.84 -0.88
CA SER A 213 -36.06 -7.09 -2.05
C SER A 213 -37.35 -7.90 -1.78
N ARG A 214 -37.65 -8.25 -0.52
CA ARG A 214 -38.82 -9.07 -0.12
C ARG A 214 -39.87 -8.34 0.73
N ARG A 215 -39.91 -7.01 0.72
CA ARG A 215 -40.98 -6.20 1.35
C ARG A 215 -41.83 -5.39 0.36
N LEU A 216 -41.99 -5.87 -0.88
CA LEU A 216 -42.92 -5.27 -1.87
C LEU A 216 -43.79 -6.30 -2.61
N ARG A 217 -43.97 -7.51 -2.07
CA ARG A 217 -44.96 -8.48 -2.56
C ARG A 217 -45.73 -9.12 -1.42
N THR A 218 -46.41 -8.30 -0.64
CA THR A 218 -47.61 -8.67 0.10
C THR A 218 -48.38 -7.37 0.31
N GLY A 219 -49.29 -7.12 -0.62
CA GLY A 219 -50.24 -6.04 -0.72
C GLY A 219 -51.16 -6.39 -1.86
#